data_AF-A0A848QA44-F1
#
_entry.id   AF-A0A848QA44-F1
#
_cell.length_a   1.000
_cell.length_b   1.000
_cell.length_c   1.000
_cell.angle_alpha   90.00
_cell.angle_beta   90.00
_cell.angle_gamma   90.00
#
_symmetry.space_group_name_H-M   'P 1'
#
loop_
_entity.id
_entity.type
_entity.pdbx_description
1 polymer ?
#
loop_
_entity_poly.entity_id
_entity_poly.type
_entity_poly.pdbx_seq_one_letter_code
_entity_poly.pdbx_strand_id
1 'polypeptide(L)'
;MSDYTFASALLATKSASLLSYSQFRELKNTDNAMYLLKLQSFGYAPGEKEQSVDDVVKNEVIKLKEELMSILPNDDLPFFFFTKYDLTNIRSFYKNKFLQTEIESFEEAGYLTYKDLELSILKDNYYGVISPYKELFSHFLQSSYKDSFTLVNEIQKVFQGLLYEAISKRKDIVLKTYFVISTDINNLLTLLRINKMHMDTSILETNLLDYGSIPVKEISLLHNASSRDIITRYSSLYLTRFVEPLEHYFSDGDFVKLEHALLKILLEELEPFQVDMKSTASIITYVVRKQIEIVDIRRLYFDRKASLMVGS
;
A
#
# COMPACT_ATOMS: atom_id res chain seq x y z
N MET A 1 -1.99 -13.42 23.69
CA MET A 1 -1.87 -12.04 23.21
C MET A 1 -0.41 -11.68 23.36
N SER A 2 0.30 -11.44 22.25
CA SER A 2 1.73 -11.08 22.28
C SER A 2 1.90 -9.74 23.02
N ASP A 3 2.93 -9.61 23.85
CA ASP A 3 3.27 -8.35 24.52
C ASP A 3 4.18 -7.53 23.61
N TYR A 4 3.66 -6.43 23.08
CA TYR A 4 4.38 -5.56 22.16
C TYR A 4 5.11 -4.40 22.84
N THR A 5 5.15 -4.33 24.18
CA THR A 5 5.71 -3.17 24.91
C THR A 5 7.13 -2.81 24.48
N PHE A 6 8.01 -3.81 24.32
CA PHE A 6 9.39 -3.58 23.88
C PHE A 6 9.46 -3.03 22.46
N ALA A 7 8.74 -3.65 21.52
CA ALA A 7 8.68 -3.22 20.13
C ALA A 7 8.10 -1.79 20.02
N SER A 8 7.02 -1.52 20.75
CA SER A 8 6.39 -0.19 20.85
C SER A 8 7.37 0.87 21.34
N ALA A 9 8.13 0.60 22.41
CA ALA A 9 9.11 1.56 22.95
C ALA A 9 10.28 1.83 21.97
N LEU A 10 10.78 0.77 21.32
CA LEU A 10 11.87 0.89 20.35
C LEU A 10 11.42 1.69 19.11
N LEU A 11 10.22 1.40 18.59
CA LEU A 11 9.66 2.10 17.43
C LEU A 11 9.24 3.54 17.75
N ALA A 12 8.83 3.84 18.98
CA ALA A 12 8.61 5.21 19.41
C ALA A 12 9.92 6.03 19.35
N THR A 13 11.04 5.43 19.72
CA THR A 13 12.37 6.07 19.60
C THR A 13 12.76 6.25 18.12
N LYS A 14 12.54 5.23 17.29
CA LYS A 14 12.82 5.32 15.85
C LYS A 14 11.90 6.27 15.09
N SER A 15 10.67 6.48 15.57
CA SER A 15 9.77 7.49 14.99
C SER A 15 10.37 8.90 15.04
N ALA A 16 11.32 9.17 15.96
CA ALA A 16 12.05 10.43 16.02
C ALA A 16 13.16 10.55 14.94
N SER A 17 13.56 9.44 14.31
CA SER A 17 14.51 9.42 13.19
C SER A 17 13.85 9.60 11.81
N LEU A 18 12.51 9.64 11.76
CA LEU A 18 11.79 10.06 10.56
C LEU A 18 12.14 11.51 10.20
N LEU A 19 12.07 11.85 8.92
CA LEU A 19 12.34 13.19 8.41
C LEU A 19 11.45 14.22 9.10
N SER A 20 12.10 15.18 9.73
CA SER A 20 11.44 16.35 10.31
C SER A 20 10.89 17.28 9.24
N TYR A 21 9.93 18.13 9.63
CA TYR A 21 9.40 19.19 8.77
C TYR A 21 10.51 20.09 8.19
N SER A 22 11.54 20.40 8.99
CA SER A 22 12.71 21.17 8.52
C SER A 22 13.47 20.44 7.42
N GLN A 23 13.71 19.14 7.57
CA GLN A 23 14.41 18.35 6.55
C GLN A 23 13.60 18.25 5.26
N PHE A 24 12.27 18.08 5.33
CA PHE A 24 11.41 18.15 4.16
C PHE A 24 11.44 19.52 3.47
N ARG A 25 11.49 20.61 4.26
CA ARG A 25 11.62 21.97 3.71
C ARG A 25 12.96 22.15 3.00
N GLU A 26 14.04 21.60 3.54
CA GLU A 26 15.35 21.61 2.89
C GLU A 26 15.33 20.81 1.58
N LEU A 27 14.74 19.62 1.57
CA LEU A 27 14.56 18.80 0.35
C LEU A 27 13.75 19.53 -0.72
N LYS A 28 12.70 20.26 -0.30
CA LYS A 28 11.87 21.07 -1.20
C LYS A 28 12.66 22.18 -1.89
N ASN A 29 13.67 22.74 -1.22
CA ASN A 29 14.46 23.87 -1.70
C ASN A 29 15.79 23.47 -2.34
N THR A 30 16.24 22.21 -2.18
CA THR A 30 17.50 21.69 -2.73
C THR A 30 17.38 21.45 -4.22
N ASP A 31 18.35 21.78 -5.08
CA ASP A 31 18.25 21.50 -6.53
C ASP A 31 18.06 20.02 -6.87
N ASN A 32 17.44 19.72 -8.02
CA ASN A 32 17.18 18.32 -8.43
C ASN A 32 18.47 17.48 -8.53
N ALA A 33 19.55 18.06 -9.04
CA ALA A 33 20.85 17.40 -9.13
C ALA A 33 21.46 17.06 -7.75
N MET A 34 21.07 17.81 -6.71
CA MET A 34 21.57 17.65 -5.34
C MET A 34 20.58 16.89 -4.44
N TYR A 35 19.39 16.54 -4.93
CA TYR A 35 18.33 15.97 -4.12
C TYR A 35 18.72 14.63 -3.49
N LEU A 36 19.29 13.72 -4.29
CA LEU A 36 19.78 12.42 -3.82
C LEU A 36 20.91 12.59 -2.80
N LEU A 37 21.86 13.49 -3.06
CA LEU A 37 22.95 13.79 -2.13
C LEU A 37 22.42 14.34 -0.80
N LYS A 38 21.37 15.16 -0.85
CA LYS A 38 20.74 15.71 0.36
C LYS A 38 20.00 14.63 1.14
N LEU A 39 19.26 13.74 0.47
CA LEU A 39 18.66 12.55 1.10
C LEU A 39 19.72 11.68 1.79
N GLN A 40 20.86 11.45 1.12
CA GLN A 40 22.00 10.74 1.69
C GLN A 40 22.55 11.40 2.96
N SER A 41 22.63 12.74 2.99
CA SER A 41 23.02 13.46 4.20
C SER A 41 22.05 13.29 5.37
N PHE A 42 20.80 12.90 5.09
CA PHE A 42 19.79 12.58 6.11
C PHE A 42 19.73 11.09 6.47
N GLY A 43 20.64 10.28 5.96
CA GLY A 43 20.76 8.85 6.31
C GLY A 43 19.94 7.91 5.43
N TYR A 44 19.35 8.40 4.35
CA TYR A 44 18.71 7.57 3.32
C TYR A 44 19.79 7.09 2.37
N ALA A 45 19.80 5.81 1.98
CA ALA A 45 20.80 5.31 1.03
C ALA A 45 22.29 5.52 1.42
N PRO A 46 22.71 5.30 2.69
CA PRO A 46 24.06 5.66 3.11
C PRO A 46 25.10 4.79 2.39
N GLY A 47 25.93 5.41 1.54
CA GLY A 47 27.06 4.76 0.88
C GLY A 47 26.72 3.93 -0.37
N GLU A 48 25.50 4.02 -0.91
CA GLU A 48 25.08 3.23 -2.08
C GLU A 48 25.16 3.95 -3.43
N LYS A 49 25.27 3.14 -4.50
CA LYS A 49 25.21 3.50 -5.93
C LYS A 49 23.77 3.71 -6.43
N GLU A 50 22.87 4.17 -5.58
CA GLU A 50 21.47 4.35 -5.99
C GLU A 50 21.40 5.46 -7.05
N GLN A 51 20.79 5.14 -8.19
CA GLN A 51 20.81 6.00 -9.37
C GLN A 51 19.58 6.92 -9.43
N SER A 52 18.55 6.60 -8.65
CA SER A 52 17.27 7.28 -8.70
C SER A 52 16.58 7.36 -7.34
N VAL A 53 15.61 8.27 -7.22
CA VAL A 53 14.74 8.39 -6.03
C VAL A 53 13.86 7.15 -5.88
N ASP A 54 13.49 6.48 -6.97
CA ASP A 54 12.72 5.24 -6.90
C ASP A 54 13.54 4.10 -6.27
N ASP A 55 14.86 4.03 -6.50
CA ASP A 55 15.76 3.07 -5.84
C ASP A 55 15.83 3.32 -4.33
N VAL A 56 15.99 4.59 -3.92
CA VAL A 56 15.97 4.99 -2.49
C VAL A 56 14.67 4.54 -1.84
N VAL A 57 13.53 4.81 -2.48
CA VAL A 57 12.20 4.45 -2.00
C VAL A 57 12.08 2.92 -1.85
N LYS A 58 12.50 2.15 -2.85
CA LYS A 58 12.49 0.68 -2.79
C LYS A 58 13.34 0.16 -1.63
N ASN A 59 14.56 0.68 -1.48
CA ASN A 59 15.48 0.26 -0.43
C ASN A 59 14.94 0.59 0.97
N GLU A 60 14.31 1.75 1.16
CA GLU A 60 13.69 2.10 2.46
C GLU A 60 12.52 1.19 2.84
N VAL A 61 11.75 0.70 1.86
CA VAL A 61 10.71 -0.31 2.13
C VAL A 61 11.34 -1.63 2.59
N ILE A 62 12.42 -2.07 1.94
CA ILE A 62 13.13 -3.31 2.30
C ILE A 62 13.71 -3.18 3.71
N LYS A 63 14.40 -2.07 4.02
CA LYS A 63 14.91 -1.79 5.37
C LYS A 63 13.81 -1.77 6.42
N LEU A 64 12.65 -1.19 6.12
CA LEU A 64 11.50 -1.20 7.04
C LEU A 64 11.05 -2.63 7.32
N LYS A 65 11.00 -3.50 6.31
CA LYS A 65 10.67 -4.92 6.50
C LYS A 65 11.69 -5.62 7.39
N GLU A 66 12.98 -5.48 7.08
CA GLU A 66 14.07 -6.10 7.84
C GLU A 66 14.06 -5.64 9.30
N GLU A 67 13.84 -4.35 9.52
CA GLU A 67 13.72 -3.76 10.85
C GLU A 67 12.55 -4.38 11.62
N LEU A 68 11.36 -4.43 11.03
CA LEU A 68 10.20 -5.03 11.68
C LEU A 68 10.41 -6.52 11.98
N MET A 69 11.00 -7.27 11.05
CA MET A 69 11.33 -8.69 11.26
C MET A 69 12.38 -8.87 12.37
N SER A 70 13.34 -7.93 12.50
CA SER A 70 14.31 -7.95 13.60
C SER A 70 13.68 -7.64 14.96
N ILE A 71 12.71 -6.74 14.99
CA ILE A 71 12.03 -6.31 16.24
C ILE A 71 10.96 -7.33 16.65
N LEU A 72 10.34 -8.01 15.68
CA LEU A 72 9.24 -8.97 15.84
C LEU A 72 9.57 -10.34 15.22
N PRO A 73 10.63 -11.04 15.66
CA PRO A 73 11.16 -12.20 14.94
C PRO A 73 10.22 -13.42 14.88
N ASN A 74 9.20 -13.48 15.75
CA ASN A 74 8.24 -14.58 15.82
C ASN A 74 6.79 -14.11 15.68
N ASP A 75 6.58 -12.90 15.17
CA ASP A 75 5.24 -12.38 14.92
C ASP A 75 4.99 -12.23 13.42
N ASP A 76 3.81 -12.63 12.97
CA ASP A 76 3.33 -12.47 11.60
C ASP A 76 2.77 -11.07 11.34
N LEU A 77 2.75 -10.13 12.29
CA LEU A 77 2.30 -8.76 12.02
C LEU A 77 3.00 -8.11 10.80
N PRO A 78 4.35 -8.19 10.63
CA PRO A 78 5.01 -7.63 9.47
C PRO A 78 4.51 -8.22 8.15
N PHE A 79 4.02 -9.46 8.14
CA PHE A 79 3.52 -10.13 6.96
C PHE A 79 2.49 -9.27 6.21
N PHE A 80 1.51 -8.73 6.94
CA PHE A 80 0.36 -8.03 6.38
C PHE A 80 0.70 -6.69 5.71
N PHE A 81 1.86 -6.09 5.98
CA PHE A 81 2.24 -4.81 5.36
C PHE A 81 2.94 -4.98 4.01
N PHE A 82 3.63 -6.10 3.80
CA PHE A 82 4.46 -6.33 2.62
C PHE A 82 3.86 -7.32 1.61
N THR A 83 2.76 -8.00 1.96
CA THR A 83 2.04 -8.88 1.02
C THR A 83 1.56 -8.19 -0.25
N LYS A 84 1.38 -6.86 -0.25
CA LYS A 84 1.05 -6.09 -1.46
C LYS A 84 2.13 -6.18 -2.54
N TYR A 85 3.40 -6.32 -2.15
CA TYR A 85 4.53 -6.51 -3.06
C TYR A 85 4.50 -7.92 -3.65
N ASP A 86 4.24 -8.93 -2.81
CA ASP A 86 4.01 -10.30 -3.28
C ASP A 86 2.82 -10.38 -4.25
N LEU A 87 1.71 -9.73 -3.94
CA LEU A 87 0.53 -9.69 -4.81
C LEU A 87 0.85 -9.09 -6.17
N THR A 88 1.65 -8.03 -6.21
CA THR A 88 2.13 -7.41 -7.46
C THR A 88 2.92 -8.43 -8.28
N ASN A 89 3.87 -9.10 -7.66
CA ASN A 89 4.67 -10.14 -8.32
C ASN A 89 3.81 -11.32 -8.79
N ILE A 90 2.93 -11.84 -7.93
CA ILE A 90 2.01 -12.95 -8.25
C ILE A 90 1.18 -12.60 -9.50
N ARG A 91 0.59 -11.40 -9.55
CA ARG A 91 -0.19 -10.95 -10.72
C ARG A 91 0.67 -10.91 -11.99
N SER A 92 1.91 -10.45 -11.90
CA SER A 92 2.86 -10.43 -13.02
C SER A 92 3.20 -11.84 -13.50
N PHE A 93 3.46 -12.79 -12.59
CA PHE A 93 3.73 -14.19 -12.93
C PHE A 93 2.53 -14.89 -13.59
N TYR A 94 1.31 -14.67 -13.08
CA TYR A 94 0.11 -15.20 -13.73
C TYR A 94 -0.15 -14.57 -15.10
N LYS A 95 0.13 -13.27 -15.28
CA LYS A 95 0.11 -12.63 -16.61
C LYS A 95 1.14 -13.25 -17.55
N ASN A 96 2.38 -13.49 -17.09
CA ASN A 96 3.41 -14.20 -17.85
C ASN A 96 2.94 -15.62 -18.24
N LYS A 97 2.39 -16.41 -17.30
CA LYS A 97 1.85 -17.75 -17.58
C LYS A 97 0.75 -17.71 -18.65
N PHE A 98 -0.12 -16.69 -18.60
CA PHE A 98 -1.27 -16.55 -19.49
C PHE A 98 -0.90 -16.00 -20.87
N LEU A 99 -0.06 -14.97 -20.94
CA LEU A 99 0.28 -14.22 -22.16
C LEU A 99 1.61 -14.63 -22.80
N GLN A 100 2.42 -15.45 -22.12
CA GLN A 100 3.77 -15.83 -22.53
C GLN A 100 4.72 -14.62 -22.72
N THR A 101 4.53 -13.57 -21.91
CA THR A 101 5.34 -12.34 -21.92
C THR A 101 6.39 -12.35 -20.83
N GLU A 102 7.54 -11.69 -21.01
CA GLU A 102 8.54 -11.58 -19.96
C GLU A 102 8.05 -10.80 -18.72
N ILE A 103 8.69 -11.04 -17.58
CA ILE A 103 8.43 -10.31 -16.33
C ILE A 103 9.35 -9.08 -16.30
N GLU A 104 8.76 -7.91 -16.49
CA GLU A 104 9.51 -6.64 -16.63
C GLU A 104 10.15 -6.17 -15.32
N SER A 105 9.49 -6.41 -14.19
CA SER A 105 9.91 -5.92 -12.88
C SER A 105 9.51 -6.88 -11.76
N PHE A 106 10.27 -6.83 -10.67
CA PHE A 106 10.07 -7.66 -9.49
C PHE A 106 10.20 -6.82 -8.21
N GLU A 107 9.20 -6.92 -7.34
CA GLU A 107 9.10 -6.22 -6.07
C GLU A 107 9.75 -7.05 -4.95
N GLU A 108 11.00 -6.74 -4.61
CA GLU A 108 11.82 -7.50 -3.64
C GLU A 108 11.36 -7.36 -2.18
N ALA A 109 10.52 -6.38 -1.87
CA ALA A 109 10.00 -6.18 -0.52
C ALA A 109 9.04 -7.30 -0.07
N GLY A 110 8.51 -8.10 -1.00
CA GLY A 110 7.66 -9.26 -0.71
C GLY A 110 8.38 -10.40 0.03
N TYR A 111 7.64 -11.39 0.52
CA TYR A 111 8.17 -12.60 1.16
C TYR A 111 8.48 -13.73 0.18
N LEU A 112 7.90 -13.70 -1.02
CA LEU A 112 8.13 -14.70 -2.05
C LEU A 112 9.29 -14.27 -2.92
N THR A 113 10.26 -15.15 -3.10
CA THR A 113 11.36 -14.93 -4.06
C THR A 113 10.86 -15.15 -5.49
N TYR A 114 11.62 -14.66 -6.48
CA TYR A 114 11.37 -14.96 -7.89
C TYR A 114 11.26 -16.47 -8.13
N LYS A 115 12.14 -17.25 -7.49
CA LYS A 115 12.18 -18.71 -7.60
C LYS A 115 10.94 -19.35 -6.99
N ASP A 116 10.44 -18.85 -5.86
CA ASP A 116 9.21 -19.37 -5.23
C ASP A 116 8.02 -19.20 -6.16
N LEU A 117 7.89 -18.05 -6.81
CA LEU A 117 6.83 -17.78 -7.78
C LEU A 117 6.99 -18.58 -9.07
N GLU A 118 8.22 -18.72 -9.58
CA GLU A 118 8.50 -19.54 -10.76
C GLU A 118 8.10 -21.00 -10.51
N LEU A 119 8.50 -21.58 -9.37
CA LEU A 119 8.15 -22.95 -9.00
C LEU A 119 6.65 -23.10 -8.76
N SER A 120 6.04 -22.19 -8.01
CA SER A 120 4.63 -22.29 -7.62
C SER A 120 3.69 -22.07 -8.80
N ILE A 121 3.90 -21.01 -9.58
CA ILE A 121 2.94 -20.58 -10.60
C ILE A 121 3.22 -21.28 -11.93
N LEU A 122 4.48 -21.41 -12.35
CA LEU A 122 4.80 -21.96 -13.69
C LEU A 122 4.99 -23.47 -13.68
N LYS A 123 5.36 -24.07 -12.54
CA LYS A 123 5.64 -25.51 -12.41
C LYS A 123 4.67 -26.22 -11.44
N ASP A 124 3.68 -25.51 -10.94
CA ASP A 124 2.64 -26.01 -10.03
C ASP A 124 3.22 -26.75 -8.79
N ASN A 125 4.38 -26.28 -8.31
CA ASN A 125 5.09 -26.85 -7.16
C ASN A 125 5.02 -25.91 -5.96
N TYR A 126 4.18 -26.26 -4.99
CA TYR A 126 3.92 -25.48 -3.78
C TYR A 126 4.73 -25.93 -2.56
N TYR A 127 5.78 -26.74 -2.75
CA TYR A 127 6.61 -27.19 -1.64
C TYR A 127 7.30 -26.00 -0.96
N GLY A 128 7.10 -25.85 0.35
CA GLY A 128 7.67 -24.75 1.14
C GLY A 128 6.87 -23.44 1.11
N VAL A 129 5.79 -23.35 0.33
CA VAL A 129 4.92 -22.18 0.31
C VAL A 129 4.01 -22.16 1.53
N ILE A 130 4.05 -21.07 2.29
CA ILE A 130 3.24 -20.87 3.49
C ILE A 130 1.83 -20.34 3.16
N SER A 131 0.92 -20.48 4.12
CA SER A 131 -0.38 -19.81 4.07
C SER A 131 -0.21 -18.30 4.19
N PRO A 132 -1.03 -17.45 3.54
CA PRO A 132 -2.15 -17.77 2.65
C PRO A 132 -1.79 -18.03 1.17
N TYR A 133 -0.51 -17.99 0.80
CA TYR A 133 -0.09 -18.13 -0.61
C TYR A 133 -0.39 -19.51 -1.18
N LYS A 134 -0.25 -20.55 -0.36
CA LYS A 134 -0.55 -21.92 -0.80
C LYS A 134 -2.02 -22.09 -1.18
N GLU A 135 -2.93 -21.56 -0.36
CA GLU A 135 -4.37 -21.55 -0.60
C GLU A 135 -4.71 -20.74 -1.85
N LEU A 136 -4.06 -19.59 -2.02
CA LEU A 136 -4.18 -18.78 -3.23
C LEU A 136 -3.78 -19.60 -4.47
N PHE A 137 -2.56 -20.11 -4.54
CA PHE A 137 -2.11 -20.83 -5.75
C PHE A 137 -2.95 -22.08 -6.03
N SER A 138 -3.35 -22.80 -4.98
CA SER A 138 -4.25 -23.95 -5.10
C SER A 138 -5.62 -23.57 -5.68
N HIS A 139 -6.15 -22.39 -5.35
CA HIS A 139 -7.40 -21.89 -5.90
C HIS A 139 -7.35 -21.68 -7.43
N PHE A 140 -6.18 -21.33 -7.96
CA PHE A 140 -6.00 -21.00 -9.39
C PHE A 140 -5.44 -22.17 -10.23
N LEU A 141 -5.15 -23.33 -9.65
CA LEU A 141 -4.55 -24.48 -10.36
C LEU A 141 -5.44 -25.01 -11.51
N GLN A 142 -6.76 -24.96 -11.35
CA GLN A 142 -7.72 -25.55 -12.30
C GLN A 142 -8.71 -24.53 -12.88
N SER A 143 -8.49 -23.25 -12.60
CA SER A 143 -9.43 -22.19 -12.98
C SER A 143 -9.09 -21.69 -14.39
N SER A 144 -10.11 -21.69 -15.26
CA SER A 144 -10.00 -21.13 -16.61
C SER A 144 -10.53 -19.69 -16.61
N TYR A 145 -9.77 -18.78 -17.20
CA TYR A 145 -10.12 -17.38 -17.30
C TYR A 145 -10.16 -16.96 -18.77
N LYS A 146 -11.12 -16.09 -19.09
CA LYS A 146 -11.31 -15.58 -20.45
C LYS A 146 -10.16 -14.69 -20.90
N ASP A 147 -9.59 -13.92 -19.97
CA ASP A 147 -8.54 -12.94 -20.24
C ASP A 147 -7.69 -12.71 -18.98
N SER A 148 -6.50 -12.14 -19.19
CA SER A 148 -5.53 -11.88 -18.12
C SER A 148 -6.02 -10.83 -17.13
N PHE A 149 -6.89 -9.91 -17.54
CA PHE A 149 -7.46 -8.87 -16.68
C PHE A 149 -8.39 -9.47 -15.62
N THR A 150 -9.31 -10.33 -16.05
CA THR A 150 -10.22 -11.07 -15.18
C THR A 150 -9.44 -11.93 -14.20
N LEU A 151 -8.43 -12.65 -14.69
CA LEU A 151 -7.55 -13.48 -13.85
C LEU A 151 -6.88 -12.65 -12.73
N VAL A 152 -6.23 -11.53 -13.07
CA VAL A 152 -5.49 -10.77 -12.04
C VAL A 152 -6.38 -10.05 -11.04
N ASN A 153 -7.61 -9.68 -11.44
CA ASN A 153 -8.58 -9.09 -10.52
C ASN A 153 -9.13 -10.15 -9.57
N GLU A 154 -9.40 -11.36 -10.06
CA GLU A 154 -9.81 -12.47 -9.22
C GLU A 154 -8.72 -12.85 -8.21
N ILE A 155 -7.45 -12.90 -8.63
CA ILE A 155 -6.30 -13.13 -7.73
C ILE A 155 -6.32 -12.13 -6.58
N GLN A 156 -6.52 -10.84 -6.88
CA GLN A 156 -6.56 -9.79 -5.88
C GLN A 156 -7.74 -9.96 -4.90
N LYS A 157 -8.94 -10.32 -5.38
CA LYS A 157 -10.12 -10.56 -4.52
C LYS A 157 -9.97 -11.77 -3.62
N VAL A 158 -9.51 -12.90 -4.18
CA VAL A 158 -9.28 -14.13 -3.41
C VAL A 158 -8.22 -13.87 -2.34
N PHE A 159 -7.12 -13.21 -2.71
CA PHE A 159 -6.05 -12.91 -1.76
C PHE A 159 -6.50 -11.95 -0.65
N GLN A 160 -7.30 -10.93 -0.99
CA GLN A 160 -7.91 -10.03 -0.02
C GLN A 160 -8.75 -10.80 1.02
N GLY A 161 -9.56 -11.76 0.58
CA GLY A 161 -10.36 -12.60 1.49
C GLY A 161 -9.51 -13.48 2.41
N LEU A 162 -8.45 -14.10 1.87
CA LEU A 162 -7.52 -14.89 2.66
C LEU A 162 -6.79 -14.04 3.72
N LEU A 163 -6.36 -12.82 3.37
CA LEU A 163 -5.77 -11.89 4.32
C LEU A 163 -6.76 -11.48 5.40
N TYR A 164 -8.01 -11.15 5.04
CA TYR A 164 -9.03 -10.78 6.02
C TYR A 164 -9.32 -11.92 7.01
N GLU A 165 -9.36 -13.16 6.54
CA GLU A 165 -9.52 -14.34 7.39
C GLU A 165 -8.34 -14.51 8.36
N ALA A 166 -7.10 -14.38 7.86
CA ALA A 166 -5.89 -14.44 8.68
C ALA A 166 -5.87 -13.33 9.76
N ILE A 167 -6.21 -12.09 9.40
CA ILE A 167 -6.32 -10.96 10.33
C ILE A 167 -7.41 -11.22 11.37
N SER A 168 -8.57 -11.76 10.95
CA SER A 168 -9.68 -12.07 11.85
C SER A 168 -9.31 -13.15 12.88
N LYS A 169 -8.50 -14.14 12.48
CA LYS A 169 -7.98 -15.19 13.38
C LYS A 169 -7.02 -14.62 14.45
N ARG A 170 -6.25 -13.58 14.13
CA ARG A 170 -5.36 -12.90 15.10
C ARG A 170 -6.13 -12.18 16.21
N LYS A 171 -7.40 -11.81 15.97
CA LYS A 171 -8.23 -10.99 16.88
C LYS A 171 -7.56 -9.66 17.25
N ASP A 172 -6.75 -9.14 16.35
CA ASP A 172 -6.10 -7.84 16.49
C ASP A 172 -7.01 -6.76 15.89
N ILE A 173 -7.64 -5.98 16.76
CA ILE A 173 -8.57 -4.94 16.35
C ILE A 173 -7.86 -3.83 15.56
N VAL A 174 -6.62 -3.50 15.90
CA VAL A 174 -5.91 -2.37 15.28
C VAL A 174 -5.46 -2.76 13.87
N LEU A 175 -4.94 -3.97 13.70
CA LEU A 175 -4.62 -4.52 12.38
C LEU A 175 -5.87 -4.62 11.50
N LYS A 176 -7.00 -5.06 12.08
CA LYS A 176 -8.28 -5.12 11.37
C LYS A 176 -8.74 -3.73 10.92
N THR A 177 -8.68 -2.72 11.80
CA THR A 177 -9.02 -1.33 11.47
C THR A 177 -8.13 -0.81 10.34
N TYR A 178 -6.82 -1.00 10.44
CA TYR A 178 -5.87 -0.63 9.38
C TYR A 178 -6.24 -1.26 8.03
N PHE A 179 -6.51 -2.56 8.02
CA PHE A 179 -6.85 -3.29 6.79
C PHE A 179 -8.15 -2.80 6.17
N VAL A 180 -9.20 -2.62 6.98
CA VAL A 180 -10.51 -2.14 6.52
C VAL A 180 -10.41 -0.75 5.90
N ILE A 181 -9.78 0.20 6.60
CA ILE A 181 -9.62 1.57 6.08
C ILE A 181 -8.75 1.59 4.84
N SER A 182 -7.66 0.82 4.80
CA SER A 182 -6.82 0.69 3.61
C SER A 182 -7.62 0.15 2.41
N THR A 183 -8.57 -0.76 2.66
CA THR A 183 -9.46 -1.32 1.63
C THR A 183 -10.43 -0.25 1.12
N ASP A 184 -11.04 0.52 2.02
CA ASP A 184 -11.94 1.61 1.65
C ASP A 184 -11.22 2.70 0.84
N ILE A 185 -9.97 3.04 1.20
CA ILE A 185 -9.10 3.94 0.43
C ILE A 185 -8.85 3.39 -0.98
N ASN A 186 -8.47 2.10 -1.10
CA ASN A 186 -8.24 1.48 -2.41
C ASN A 186 -9.50 1.46 -3.28
N ASN A 187 -10.66 1.19 -2.68
CA ASN A 187 -11.94 1.21 -3.37
C ASN A 187 -12.33 2.60 -3.84
N LEU A 188 -12.11 3.64 -3.02
CA LEU A 188 -12.30 5.03 -3.40
C LEU A 188 -11.43 5.40 -4.61
N LEU A 189 -10.13 5.10 -4.55
CA LEU A 189 -9.21 5.39 -5.65
C LEU A 189 -9.60 4.65 -6.93
N THR A 190 -10.02 3.38 -6.80
CA THR A 190 -10.53 2.58 -7.92
C THR A 190 -11.77 3.22 -8.55
N LEU A 191 -12.76 3.61 -7.75
CA LEU A 191 -13.95 4.33 -8.21
C LEU A 191 -13.58 5.61 -8.97
N LEU A 192 -12.72 6.44 -8.38
CA LEU A 192 -12.34 7.72 -8.98
C LEU A 192 -11.54 7.54 -10.27
N ARG A 193 -10.66 6.54 -10.36
CA ARG A 193 -9.90 6.21 -11.57
C ARG A 193 -10.83 5.75 -12.69
N ILE A 194 -11.78 4.88 -12.38
CA ILE A 194 -12.76 4.36 -13.35
C ILE A 194 -13.69 5.48 -13.85
N ASN A 195 -14.17 6.34 -12.95
CA ASN A 195 -14.94 7.53 -13.32
C ASN A 195 -14.12 8.46 -14.25
N LYS A 196 -12.84 8.70 -13.94
CA LYS A 196 -11.95 9.54 -14.77
C LYS A 196 -11.68 8.93 -16.16
N MET A 197 -11.65 7.60 -16.26
CA MET A 197 -11.47 6.88 -17.51
C MET A 197 -12.77 6.66 -18.29
N HIS A 198 -13.92 7.07 -17.74
CA HIS A 198 -15.24 6.83 -18.32
C HIS A 198 -15.49 5.35 -18.65
N MET A 199 -15.01 4.46 -17.78
CA MET A 199 -15.17 3.01 -17.94
C MET A 199 -16.54 2.53 -17.41
N ASP A 200 -16.99 1.36 -17.84
CA ASP A 200 -18.28 0.81 -17.44
C ASP A 200 -18.34 0.37 -15.97
N THR A 201 -19.54 0.39 -15.38
CA THR A 201 -19.78 -0.08 -14.01
C THR A 201 -19.35 -1.53 -13.78
N SER A 202 -19.40 -2.38 -14.81
CA SER A 202 -18.93 -3.77 -14.74
C SER A 202 -17.42 -3.85 -14.49
N ILE A 203 -16.65 -2.92 -15.05
CA ILE A 203 -15.21 -2.80 -14.78
C ILE A 203 -15.00 -2.37 -13.33
N LEU A 204 -15.83 -1.46 -12.80
CA LEU A 204 -15.78 -1.09 -11.39
C LEU A 204 -16.01 -2.29 -10.47
N GLU A 205 -17.13 -2.99 -10.63
CA GLU A 205 -17.49 -4.14 -9.79
C GLU A 205 -16.44 -5.26 -9.80
N THR A 206 -15.76 -5.44 -10.93
CA THR A 206 -14.69 -6.43 -11.03
C THR A 206 -13.39 -6.01 -10.32
N ASN A 207 -13.17 -4.71 -10.10
CA ASN A 207 -11.95 -4.18 -9.47
C ASN A 207 -12.13 -3.77 -8.00
N LEU A 208 -13.37 -3.61 -7.53
CA LEU A 208 -13.64 -3.34 -6.12
C LEU A 208 -13.28 -4.53 -5.23
N LEU A 209 -12.79 -4.22 -4.04
CA LEU A 209 -12.37 -5.17 -3.02
C LEU A 209 -13.43 -5.31 -1.95
N ASP A 210 -13.66 -6.54 -1.53
CA ASP A 210 -14.48 -6.86 -0.36
C ASP A 210 -13.75 -6.54 0.95
N TYR A 211 -14.49 -6.62 2.06
CA TYR A 211 -14.00 -6.47 3.44
C TYR A 211 -13.55 -5.06 3.83
N GLY A 212 -13.96 -4.03 3.08
CA GLY A 212 -13.99 -2.64 3.53
C GLY A 212 -15.21 -2.36 4.43
N SER A 213 -15.31 -1.13 4.92
CA SER A 213 -16.48 -0.65 5.68
C SER A 213 -17.67 -0.38 4.78
N ILE A 214 -17.42 -0.02 3.51
CA ILE A 214 -18.47 0.24 2.52
C ILE A 214 -18.65 -1.01 1.66
N PRO A 215 -19.85 -1.62 1.63
CA PRO A 215 -20.11 -2.75 0.75
C PRO A 215 -19.87 -2.41 -0.73
N VAL A 216 -19.30 -3.34 -1.49
CA VAL A 216 -19.01 -3.18 -2.94
C VAL A 216 -20.22 -2.65 -3.70
N LYS A 217 -21.42 -3.20 -3.45
CA LYS A 217 -22.66 -2.76 -4.09
C LYS A 217 -22.97 -1.27 -3.86
N GLU A 218 -22.69 -0.75 -2.66
CA GLU A 218 -22.91 0.66 -2.35
C GLU A 218 -21.90 1.56 -3.05
N ILE A 219 -20.65 1.10 -3.21
CA ILE A 219 -19.63 1.84 -3.98
C ILE A 219 -20.00 1.86 -5.47
N SER A 220 -20.52 0.75 -6.01
CA SER A 220 -20.97 0.68 -7.40
C SER A 220 -22.09 1.69 -7.71
N LEU A 221 -22.97 1.99 -6.75
CA LEU A 221 -24.01 3.01 -6.90
C LEU A 221 -23.45 4.44 -6.99
N LEU A 222 -22.21 4.66 -6.54
CA LEU A 222 -21.53 5.95 -6.68
C LEU A 222 -20.86 6.12 -8.06
N HIS A 223 -20.86 5.08 -8.89
CA HIS A 223 -20.39 5.19 -10.27
C HIS A 223 -21.28 6.17 -11.04
N ASN A 224 -20.68 7.16 -11.70
CA ASN A 224 -21.39 8.29 -12.32
C ASN A 224 -22.22 9.18 -11.37
N ALA A 225 -22.14 9.00 -10.05
CA ALA A 225 -22.75 9.93 -9.10
C ALA A 225 -22.01 11.27 -9.11
N SER A 226 -22.65 12.31 -8.55
CA SER A 226 -21.99 13.61 -8.46
C SER A 226 -20.81 13.56 -7.49
N SER A 227 -19.83 14.45 -7.65
CA SER A 227 -18.72 14.61 -6.70
C SER A 227 -19.23 14.81 -5.27
N ARG A 228 -20.34 15.55 -5.11
CA ARG A 228 -21.01 15.78 -3.83
C ARG A 228 -21.52 14.50 -3.18
N ASP A 229 -22.09 13.58 -3.95
CA ASP A 229 -22.61 12.31 -3.44
C ASP A 229 -21.46 11.42 -2.95
N ILE A 230 -20.36 11.38 -3.71
CA ILE A 230 -19.14 10.66 -3.33
C ILE A 230 -18.57 11.24 -2.04
N ILE A 231 -18.41 12.58 -1.95
CA ILE A 231 -17.93 13.27 -0.74
C ILE A 231 -18.84 12.93 0.44
N THR A 232 -20.15 13.06 0.28
CA THR A 232 -21.12 12.85 1.36
C THR A 232 -21.03 11.43 1.90
N ARG A 233 -20.93 10.42 1.01
CA ARG A 233 -20.84 9.02 1.42
C ARG A 233 -19.60 8.76 2.27
N TYR A 234 -18.41 9.16 1.81
CA TYR A 234 -17.17 8.92 2.56
C TYR A 234 -17.06 9.79 3.82
N SER A 235 -17.61 11.01 3.80
CA SER A 235 -17.63 11.91 4.95
C SER A 235 -18.51 11.40 6.08
N SER A 236 -19.62 10.73 5.75
CA SER A 236 -20.50 10.12 6.75
C SER A 236 -19.83 8.99 7.52
N LEU A 237 -18.91 8.28 6.89
CA LEU A 237 -18.18 7.16 7.47
C LEU A 237 -17.00 7.62 8.32
N TYR A 238 -16.26 8.62 7.85
CA TYR A 238 -15.00 9.09 8.46
C TYR A 238 -15.09 10.50 9.05
N LEU A 239 -16.22 10.83 9.69
CA LEU A 239 -16.43 12.08 10.43
C LEU A 239 -15.94 13.33 9.69
N THR A 240 -16.32 13.50 8.42
CA THR A 240 -15.95 14.62 7.54
C THR A 240 -14.47 14.75 7.13
N ARG A 241 -13.58 13.88 7.60
CA ARG A 241 -12.14 13.96 7.28
C ARG A 241 -11.83 13.79 5.80
N PHE A 242 -12.69 13.08 5.07
CA PHE A 242 -12.55 12.88 3.62
C PHE A 242 -13.03 14.09 2.79
N VAL A 243 -13.69 15.09 3.39
CA VAL A 243 -14.24 16.25 2.64
C VAL A 243 -13.14 17.00 1.90
N GLU A 244 -12.19 17.59 2.64
CA GLU A 244 -11.15 18.45 2.08
C GLU A 244 -10.28 17.71 1.03
N PRO A 245 -9.78 16.49 1.28
CA PRO A 245 -9.01 15.76 0.27
C PRO A 245 -9.79 15.48 -1.01
N LEU A 246 -11.08 15.13 -0.90
CA LEU A 246 -11.92 14.87 -2.06
C LEU A 246 -12.27 16.15 -2.81
N GLU A 247 -12.58 17.24 -2.12
CA GLU A 247 -12.82 18.54 -2.75
C GLU A 247 -11.60 19.02 -3.54
N HIS A 248 -10.40 18.88 -2.95
CA HIS A 248 -9.15 19.18 -3.66
C HIS A 248 -8.97 18.29 -4.90
N TYR A 249 -9.17 16.98 -4.77
CA TYR A 249 -9.09 16.07 -5.91
C TYR A 249 -10.09 16.41 -7.01
N PHE A 250 -11.35 16.73 -6.67
CA PHE A 250 -12.34 17.11 -7.68
C PHE A 250 -12.04 18.47 -8.33
N SER A 251 -11.20 19.30 -7.70
CA SER A 251 -10.72 20.56 -8.26
C SER A 251 -9.51 20.40 -9.18
N ASP A 252 -8.51 19.58 -8.83
CA ASP A 252 -7.23 19.51 -9.57
C ASP A 252 -6.95 18.16 -10.24
N GLY A 253 -7.70 17.11 -9.89
CA GLY A 253 -7.58 15.75 -10.44
C GLY A 253 -6.31 15.00 -10.03
N ASP A 254 -5.62 15.47 -8.98
CA ASP A 254 -4.32 14.96 -8.54
C ASP A 254 -4.46 13.75 -7.60
N PHE A 255 -4.27 12.55 -8.15
CA PHE A 255 -4.29 11.31 -7.38
C PHE A 255 -3.14 11.22 -6.36
N VAL A 256 -1.98 11.78 -6.65
CA VAL A 256 -0.81 11.67 -5.75
C VAL A 256 -1.08 12.44 -4.47
N LYS A 257 -1.65 13.65 -4.58
CA LYS A 257 -2.08 14.42 -3.41
C LYS A 257 -3.22 13.75 -2.65
N LEU A 258 -4.21 13.21 -3.36
CA LEU A 258 -5.33 12.50 -2.74
C LEU A 258 -4.83 11.28 -1.94
N GLU A 259 -4.03 10.41 -2.56
CA GLU A 259 -3.46 9.23 -1.91
C GLU A 259 -2.68 9.60 -0.65
N HIS A 260 -1.85 10.66 -0.73
CA HIS A 260 -1.12 11.16 0.43
C HIS A 260 -2.03 11.62 1.57
N ALA A 261 -3.08 12.37 1.24
CA ALA A 261 -4.04 12.85 2.24
C ALA A 261 -4.84 11.71 2.88
N LEU A 262 -5.26 10.71 2.09
CA LEU A 262 -5.97 9.54 2.59
C LEU A 262 -5.10 8.68 3.52
N LEU A 263 -3.79 8.55 3.25
CA LEU A 263 -2.86 7.88 4.17
C LEU A 263 -2.73 8.60 5.52
N LYS A 264 -2.80 9.93 5.54
CA LYS A 264 -2.82 10.69 6.80
C LYS A 264 -4.10 10.44 7.59
N ILE A 265 -5.25 10.36 6.93
CA ILE A 265 -6.50 10.01 7.61
C ILE A 265 -6.41 8.62 8.21
N LEU A 266 -5.86 7.64 7.48
CA LEU A 266 -5.58 6.31 8.04
C LEU A 266 -4.74 6.39 9.32
N LEU A 267 -3.71 7.24 9.35
CA LEU A 267 -2.90 7.44 10.55
C LEU A 267 -3.72 8.00 11.72
N GLU A 268 -4.54 9.02 11.46
CA GLU A 268 -5.39 9.64 12.48
C GLU A 268 -6.45 8.68 13.03
N GLU A 269 -7.02 7.80 12.19
CA GLU A 269 -7.96 6.76 12.63
C GLU A 269 -7.30 5.70 13.53
N LEU A 270 -5.96 5.59 13.47
CA LEU A 270 -5.20 4.67 14.33
C LEU A 270 -4.75 5.33 15.65
N GLU A 271 -4.77 6.66 15.77
CA GLU A 271 -4.36 7.38 16.98
C GLU A 271 -5.09 6.96 18.25
N PRO A 272 -6.42 6.74 18.26
CA PRO A 272 -7.14 6.33 19.47
C PRO A 272 -6.63 5.02 20.07
N PHE A 273 -6.00 4.15 19.27
CA PHE A 273 -5.49 2.86 19.73
C PHE A 273 -4.09 2.95 20.36
N GLN A 274 -3.38 4.08 20.22
CA GLN A 274 -2.01 4.23 20.75
C GLN A 274 -1.94 4.36 22.27
N VAL A 275 -3.07 4.52 22.96
CA VAL A 275 -3.13 4.57 24.42
C VAL A 275 -2.67 3.24 25.05
N ASP A 276 -2.88 2.11 24.35
CA ASP A 276 -2.45 0.80 24.81
C ASP A 276 -1.09 0.42 24.20
N MET A 277 -0.02 0.55 25.00
CA MET A 277 1.34 0.17 24.62
C MET A 277 1.53 -1.33 24.32
N LYS A 278 0.62 -2.18 24.81
CA LYS A 278 0.63 -3.62 24.53
C LYS A 278 -0.05 -3.98 23.21
N SER A 279 -0.72 -3.02 22.57
CA SER A 279 -1.35 -3.23 21.28
C SER A 279 -0.35 -3.10 20.13
N THR A 280 -0.76 -3.49 18.93
CA THR A 280 0.02 -3.31 17.70
C THR A 280 -0.06 -1.88 17.15
N ALA A 281 -0.78 -0.97 17.82
CA ALA A 281 -1.04 0.38 17.33
C ALA A 281 0.22 1.19 17.05
N SER A 282 1.18 1.20 17.98
CA SER A 282 2.45 1.92 17.80
C SER A 282 3.24 1.39 16.61
N ILE A 283 3.18 0.07 16.39
CA ILE A 283 3.89 -0.60 15.29
C ILE A 283 3.24 -0.23 13.96
N ILE A 284 1.91 -0.41 13.83
CA ILE A 284 1.16 -0.08 12.61
C ILE A 284 1.30 1.42 12.30
N THR A 285 1.20 2.29 13.32
CA THR A 285 1.39 3.74 13.19
C THR A 285 2.77 4.06 12.62
N TYR A 286 3.83 3.44 13.16
CA TYR A 286 5.18 3.65 12.65
C TYR A 286 5.29 3.25 11.18
N VAL A 287 4.72 2.10 10.80
CA VAL A 287 4.69 1.64 9.40
C VAL A 287 3.99 2.65 8.50
N VAL A 288 2.80 3.12 8.88
CA VAL A 288 2.03 4.11 8.10
C VAL A 288 2.81 5.42 8.00
N ARG A 289 3.45 5.90 9.08
CA ARG A 289 4.29 7.10 9.05
C ARG A 289 5.48 6.96 8.10
N LYS A 290 6.16 5.81 8.13
CA LYS A 290 7.28 5.54 7.21
C LYS A 290 6.80 5.46 5.77
N GLN A 291 5.63 4.88 5.50
CA GLN A 291 5.03 4.88 4.16
C GLN A 291 4.70 6.31 3.67
N ILE A 292 4.13 7.16 4.53
CA ILE A 292 3.85 8.57 4.22
C ILE A 292 5.15 9.31 3.89
N GLU A 293 6.20 9.12 4.69
CA GLU A 293 7.51 9.73 4.46
C GLU A 293 8.10 9.32 3.11
N ILE A 294 8.07 8.03 2.78
CA ILE A 294 8.55 7.50 1.49
C ILE A 294 7.76 8.11 0.32
N VAL A 295 6.44 8.23 0.45
CA VAL A 295 5.59 8.91 -0.53
C VAL A 295 5.95 10.40 -0.64
N ASP A 296 6.21 11.08 0.48
CA ASP A 296 6.61 12.48 0.50
C ASP A 296 7.97 12.72 -0.18
N ILE A 297 8.95 11.86 0.08
CA ILE A 297 10.27 11.90 -0.59
C ILE A 297 10.10 11.81 -2.11
N ARG A 298 9.27 10.86 -2.57
CA ARG A 298 9.01 10.65 -4.00
C ARG A 298 8.27 11.84 -4.61
N ARG A 299 7.17 12.27 -3.98
CA ARG A 299 6.33 13.38 -4.47
C ARG A 299 7.12 14.68 -4.59
N LEU A 300 7.88 15.05 -3.56
CA LEU A 300 8.66 16.29 -3.56
C LEU A 300 9.66 16.33 -4.73
N TYR A 301 10.27 15.20 -5.07
CA TYR A 301 11.16 15.12 -6.23
C TYR A 301 10.43 15.39 -7.55
N PHE A 302 9.28 14.75 -7.77
CA PHE A 302 8.54 14.87 -9.02
C PHE A 302 7.83 16.21 -9.19
N ASP A 303 7.23 16.77 -8.14
CA ASP A 303 6.58 18.09 -8.17
C ASP A 303 7.57 19.19 -8.58
N ARG A 304 8.81 19.08 -8.08
CA ARG A 304 9.90 20.00 -8.39
C ARG A 304 10.40 19.83 -9.82
N LYS A 305 10.52 18.59 -10.30
CA LYS A 305 10.87 18.29 -11.69
C LYS A 305 9.82 18.84 -12.67
N ALA A 306 8.53 18.69 -12.36
CA ALA A 306 7.44 19.23 -13.17
C ALA A 306 7.47 20.77 -13.21
N SER A 307 7.73 21.42 -12.08
CA SER A 307 7.84 22.88 -11.99
C SER A 307 8.98 23.45 -12.86
N LEU A 308 10.08 22.72 -13.04
CA LEU A 308 11.18 23.12 -13.92
C LEU A 308 10.87 22.94 -15.41
N MET A 309 10.01 21.99 -15.79
CA MET A 309 9.61 21.75 -17.19
C MET A 309 8.56 22.74 -17.71
N VAL A 310 7.79 23.37 -16.81
CA VAL A 310 6.80 24.39 -17.17
C VAL A 310 7.43 25.80 -17.24
N GLY A 311 8.62 25.96 -16.66
CA GLY A 311 9.39 27.22 -16.64
C GLY A 311 10.48 27.34 -17.72
N SER A 312 10.52 26.43 -18.69
CA SER A 312 11.45 26.39 -19.83
C SER A 312 10.72 26.52 -21.14
#